data_AF-X1GH10-F1
#
_entry.id   AF-X1GH10-F1
#
_cell.length_a   1.000
_cell.length_b   1.000
_cell.length_c   1.000
_cell.angle_alpha   90.00
_cell.angle_beta   90.00
_cell.angle_gamma   90.00
#
_symmetry.space_group_name_H-M   'P 1'
#
loop_
_entity.id
_entity.type
_entity.pdbx_description
1 polymer ?
#
loop_
_entity_poly.entity_id
_entity_poly.type
_entity_poly.pdbx_seq_one_letter_code
_entity_poly.pdbx_strand_id
1 'polypeptide(L)' 'MSHTTISIKEETKKELKKLQEIYKTKSMDELLKILIIQAKKSHIDDFS' A
#
# COMPACT_ATOMS: atom_id res chain seq x y z
N MET A 1 6.01 15.09 12.37
CA MET A 1 5.31 14.14 11.49
C MET A 1 6.20 13.92 10.27
N SER A 2 6.86 12.76 10.14
CA SER A 2 7.78 12.52 9.01
C SER A 2 6.99 12.35 7.72
N HIS A 3 7.40 13.04 6.66
CA HIS A 3 6.82 12.91 5.33
C HIS A 3 7.84 12.22 4.44
N THR A 4 7.41 11.16 3.75
CA THR A 4 8.26 10.42 2.82
C THR A 4 7.67 10.54 1.42
N THR A 5 8.45 11.11 0.51
CA THR A 5 8.10 11.16 -0.91
C THR A 5 8.62 9.91 -1.59
N ILE A 6 7.75 9.24 -2.34
CA ILE A 6 8.08 8.06 -3.15
C ILE A 6 7.72 8.32 -4.60
N SER A 7 8.65 8.00 -5.49
CA SER A 7 8.41 8.05 -6.93
C SER A 7 8.00 6.66 -7.40
N ILE A 8 6.83 6.58 -8.05
CA ILE A 8 6.28 5.33 -8.58
C ILE A 8 5.95 5.49 -10.05
N LYS A 9 5.94 4.39 -10.78
CA LYS A 9 5.51 4.37 -12.17
C LYS A 9 4.02 4.75 -12.28
N GLU A 10 3.65 5.37 -13.39
CA GLU A 10 2.26 5.79 -13.64
C GLU A 10 1.30 4.59 -13.71
N GLU A 11 1.76 3.43 -14.18
CA GLU A 11 0.98 2.18 -14.15
C GLU A 11 0.63 1.76 -12.71
N THR A 12 1.62 1.72 -11.82
CA THR A 12 1.45 1.40 -10.40
C THR A 12 0.53 2.39 -9.70
N LYS A 13 0.61 3.67 -10.06
CA LYS A 13 -0.29 4.71 -9.52
C LYS A 13 -1.74 4.48 -9.90
N LYS A 14 -2.02 4.03 -11.13
CA LYS A 14 -3.38 3.68 -11.57
C LYS A 14 -3.92 2.47 -10.82
N GLU A 15 -3.09 1.46 -10.58
CA GLU A 15 -3.47 0.29 -9.79
C GLU A 15 -3.76 0.65 -8.33
N LEU A 16 -2.91 1.47 -7.71
CA LEU A 16 -3.14 1.95 -6.33
C LEU A 16 -4.47 2.70 -6.19
N LYS A 17 -4.88 3.49 -7.19
CA LYS A 17 -6.20 4.13 -7.19
C LYS A 17 -7.35 3.12 -7.22
N LYS A 18 -7.25 2.08 -8.03
CA LYS A 18 -8.25 0.99 -8.05
C LYS A 18 -8.30 0.27 -6.71
N LEU A 19 -7.14 -0.01 -6.11
CA LEU A 19 -7.06 -0.65 -4.79
C LEU A 19 -7.68 0.23 -3.70
N GLN A 20 -7.50 1.55 -3.76
CA GLN A 20 -8.14 2.47 -2.82
C GLN A 20 -9.68 2.35 -2.84
N GLU A 21 -10.28 2.19 -4.02
CA GLU A 21 -11.73 1.97 -4.17
C GLU A 21 -12.17 0.62 -3.60
N ILE A 22 -11.40 -0.45 -3.88
CA ILE A 22 -11.68 -1.82 -3.40
C ILE A 22 -11.62 -1.89 -1.86
N TYR A 23 -10.56 -1.33 -1.28
CA TYR A 23 -10.34 -1.33 0.16
C TYR A 23 -11.13 -0.23 0.89
N LYS A 24 -11.86 0.63 0.15
CA LYS A 24 -12.66 1.75 0.65
C LYS A 24 -11.88 2.66 1.62
N THR A 25 -10.61 2.93 1.31
CA THR A 25 -9.77 3.76 2.17
C THR A 25 -10.01 5.25 1.92
N LYS A 26 -9.87 6.07 2.95
CA LYS A 26 -10.10 7.53 2.88
C LYS A 26 -8.92 8.28 2.26
N SER A 27 -7.73 7.68 2.27
CA SER A 27 -6.50 8.28 1.74
C SER A 27 -5.53 7.23 1.20
N MET A 28 -4.60 7.68 0.36
CA MET A 28 -3.54 6.82 -0.16
C MET A 28 -2.59 6.35 0.96
N ASP A 29 -2.33 7.21 1.95
CA ASP A 29 -1.52 6.85 3.13
C ASP A 29 -2.13 5.68 3.91
N GLU A 30 -3.45 5.69 4.10
CA GLU A 30 -4.17 4.59 4.75
C GLU A 30 -4.07 3.28 3.96
N LEU A 31 -4.23 3.35 2.64
CA LEU A 31 -4.04 2.18 1.78
C LEU A 31 -2.61 1.63 1.89
N LEU A 32 -1.60 2.49 1.78
CA LEU A 32 -0.20 2.08 1.83
C LEU A 32 0.16 1.42 3.17
N LYS A 33 -0.36 1.93 4.28
CA LYS A 33 -0.18 1.30 5.61
C LYS A 33 -0.75 -0.12 5.65
N ILE A 34 -1.95 -0.33 5.10
CA ILE A 34 -2.58 -1.66 5.03
C ILE A 34 -1.70 -2.60 4.20
N LEU A 35 -1.28 -2.16 3.00
CA LEU A 35 -0.45 -2.95 2.10
C LEU A 35 0.90 -3.31 2.72
N ILE A 36 1.56 -2.38 3.42
CA ILE A 36 2.82 -2.63 4.13
C ILE A 36 2.63 -3.67 5.23
N ILE A 37 1.53 -3.60 6.00
CA ILE A 37 1.25 -4.58 7.06
C ILE A 37 1.00 -5.97 6.45
N GLN A 38 0.23 -6.06 5.36
CA GLN A 38 -0.03 -7.32 4.67
C GLN A 38 1.25 -7.92 4.09
N ALA A 39 2.09 -7.12 3.43
CA ALA A 39 3.37 -7.57 2.89
C ALA A 39 4.30 -8.09 4.00
N LYS A 40 4.34 -7.40 5.15
CA LYS A 40 5.10 -7.85 6.33
C LYS A 40 4.57 -9.18 6.88
N LYS A 41 3.25 -9.38 6.93
CA LYS A 41 2.67 -10.67 7.36
C LYS A 41 3.05 -11.80 6.41
N SER A 42 2.90 -11.58 5.09
CA SER A 42 3.28 -12.56 4.08
C SER A 42 4.76 -12.97 4.18
N HIS A 43 5.66 -12.02 4.44
CA HIS A 43 7.08 -12.31 4.63
C HIS A 43 7.40 -13.01 5.95
N ILE A 44 6.53 -12.92 6.96
CA ILE A 44 6.67 -13.67 8.21
C ILE A 44 6.15 -15.11 8.01
N ASP A 45 5.08 -15.29 7.24
CA ASP A 45 4.51 -16.61 6.93
C ASP A 45 5.45 -17.49 6.07
N ASP A 46 6.31 -16.91 5.23
CA ASP A 46 7.33 -17.64 4.44
C ASP A 46 8.45 -18.30 5.28
N PHE A 47 8.49 -18.06 6.60
CA PHE A 47 9.42 -18.72 7.54
C PHE A 47 8.73 -19.76 8.45
N SER A 48 7.48 -20.12 8.18
CA SER A 48 6.70 -21.11 8.96
C SER A 48 6.75 -22.50 8.38
#